data_AF-A0A9P6WKY2-F1
#
_entry.id   AF-A0A9P6WKY2-F1
#
_cell.length_a   1.000
_cell.length_b   1.000
_cell.length_c   1.000
_cell.angle_alpha   90.00
_cell.angle_beta   90.00
_cell.angle_gamma   90.00
#
_symmetry.space_group_name_H-M   'P 1'
#
loop_
_entity.id
_entity.type
_entity.pdbx_description
1 polymer ?
#
loop_
_entity_poly.entity_id
_entity_poly.type
_entity_poly.pdbx_seq_one_letter_code
_entity_poly.pdbx_strand_id
1 'polypeptide(L)'
;MSIFYGIQKRFIHITKVSLKSDSKRPTTWNLPDLDKLPGGFKGKVYNKRSWNEYLLENAKKLENEKANGNNNGYNITPPPKGWRKNKNLPDWLRTKYALKEKSMKTDLSKVKRLSPSTARAIRALHDEFSDELPNEKLAEFFKVSPIAISKILKSRWSPTEKELDKLESRWERKLSRQVTEKMIESKFNEFIEEKERKLKLEIPQFFKQELHSYYLKHGIENIKNHFDELNQARIEREKVKDSKISNYVNTVITSNPNNNNTSD
;
A
#
# COMPACT_ATOMS: atom_id res chain seq x y z
N MET A 1 -63.72 10.82 35.76
CA MET A 1 -62.72 10.03 36.51
C MET A 1 -61.75 9.43 35.51
N SER A 2 -60.53 9.95 35.42
CA SER A 2 -59.53 9.60 34.40
C SER A 2 -58.81 8.29 34.73
N ILE A 3 -58.72 7.39 33.74
CA ILE A 3 -57.95 6.15 33.80
C ILE A 3 -56.53 6.45 33.29
N PHE A 4 -55.55 6.51 34.20
CA PHE A 4 -54.15 6.72 33.88
C PHE A 4 -53.51 5.41 33.37
N TYR A 5 -53.21 5.33 32.07
CA TYR A 5 -52.29 4.33 31.53
C TYR A 5 -50.84 4.78 31.77
N GLY A 6 -50.16 4.09 32.69
CA GLY A 6 -48.75 4.32 33.02
C GLY A 6 -47.82 3.77 31.93
N ILE A 7 -47.11 4.67 31.26
CA ILE A 7 -46.05 4.37 30.29
C ILE A 7 -44.83 3.82 31.05
N GLN A 8 -44.58 2.51 30.93
CA GLN A 8 -43.36 1.87 31.40
C GLN A 8 -42.19 2.28 30.48
N LYS A 9 -41.43 3.31 30.88
CA LYS A 9 -40.14 3.66 30.26
C LYS A 9 -39.17 2.50 30.46
N ARG A 10 -38.87 1.75 29.40
CA ARG A 10 -37.75 0.81 29.38
C ARG A 10 -36.44 1.61 29.47
N PHE A 11 -35.89 1.68 30.67
CA PHE A 11 -34.53 2.17 30.89
C PHE A 11 -33.55 1.19 30.24
N ILE A 12 -32.91 1.65 29.16
CA ILE A 12 -31.75 0.98 28.59
C ILE A 12 -30.65 1.12 29.63
N HIS A 13 -30.22 0.01 30.23
CA HIS A 13 -29.02 -0.04 31.04
C HIS A 13 -27.82 0.22 30.12
N ILE A 14 -27.49 1.49 29.92
CA ILE A 14 -26.20 1.92 29.40
C ILE A 14 -25.20 1.57 30.51
N THR A 15 -24.44 0.51 30.30
CA THR A 15 -23.21 0.30 31.05
C THR A 15 -22.32 1.50 30.78
N LYS A 16 -22.28 2.43 31.76
CA LYS A 16 -21.26 3.46 31.81
C LYS A 16 -19.93 2.71 31.93
N VAL A 17 -19.25 2.48 30.81
CA VAL A 17 -17.82 2.20 30.83
C VAL A 17 -17.18 3.48 31.35
N SER A 18 -16.97 3.52 32.66
CA SER A 18 -16.17 4.52 33.34
C SER A 18 -14.76 4.35 32.80
N LEU A 19 -14.41 5.14 31.79
CA LEU A 19 -13.02 5.39 31.43
C LEU A 19 -12.43 6.22 32.56
N LYS A 20 -12.01 5.55 33.64
CA LYS A 20 -11.04 6.13 34.57
C LYS A 20 -9.84 6.55 33.73
N SER A 21 -9.59 7.84 33.63
CA SER A 21 -8.37 8.40 33.05
C SER A 21 -7.24 8.23 34.08
N ASP A 22 -6.88 6.97 34.34
CA ASP A 22 -5.70 6.66 35.14
C ASP A 22 -4.49 6.58 34.20
N SER A 23 -3.57 7.51 34.44
CA SER A 23 -2.20 7.62 33.91
C SER A 23 -2.01 8.08 32.46
N LYS A 24 -1.10 9.05 32.31
CA LYS A 24 -0.62 9.66 31.07
C LYS A 24 -0.19 8.57 30.07
N ARG A 25 -0.51 8.74 28.78
CA ARG A 25 0.09 7.92 27.71
C ARG A 25 1.62 8.00 27.85
N PRO A 26 2.36 6.87 27.89
CA PRO A 26 3.81 6.90 28.06
C PRO A 26 4.45 7.65 26.89
N THR A 27 5.12 8.74 27.22
CA THR A 27 5.76 9.66 26.24
C THR A 27 7.11 9.13 25.77
N THR A 28 7.65 8.15 26.49
CA THR A 28 8.86 7.40 26.15
C THR A 28 8.49 5.93 26.00
N TRP A 29 8.91 5.33 24.88
CA TRP A 29 8.73 3.91 24.67
C TRP A 29 9.78 3.15 25.48
N ASN A 30 9.38 2.58 26.61
CA ASN A 30 10.27 1.72 27.41
C ASN A 30 10.24 0.31 26.83
N LEU A 31 11.42 -0.17 26.42
CA LEU A 31 11.60 -1.51 25.87
C LEU A 31 11.10 -2.56 26.89
N PRO A 32 10.21 -3.50 26.52
CA PRO A 32 9.72 -4.52 27.44
C PRO A 32 10.88 -5.38 27.97
N ASP A 33 10.77 -5.81 29.23
CA ASP A 33 11.77 -6.65 29.89
C ASP A 33 11.88 -8.01 29.17
N LEU A 34 12.93 -8.15 28.36
CA LEU A 34 13.09 -9.18 27.33
C LEU A 34 13.11 -10.61 27.91
N ASP A 35 13.52 -10.74 29.17
CA ASP A 35 13.60 -12.02 29.87
C ASP A 35 12.23 -12.54 30.35
N LYS A 36 11.20 -11.67 30.38
CA LYS A 36 9.86 -12.00 30.86
C LYS A 36 8.85 -12.32 29.75
N LEU A 37 9.29 -12.34 28.48
CA LEU A 37 8.43 -12.68 27.36
C LEU A 37 8.13 -14.19 27.32
N PRO A 38 6.88 -14.60 27.01
CA PRO A 38 6.53 -16.01 26.86
C PRO A 38 7.33 -16.62 25.70
N GLY A 39 8.33 -17.43 26.05
CA GLY A 39 9.28 -18.04 25.11
C GLY A 39 10.76 -17.84 25.48
N GLY A 40 11.06 -16.85 26.34
CA GLY A 40 12.42 -16.50 26.78
C GLY A 40 13.31 -16.01 25.62
N PHE A 41 14.09 -14.95 25.80
CA PHE A 41 14.96 -14.43 24.73
C PHE A 41 16.03 -15.45 24.25
N LYS A 42 16.24 -16.53 25.01
CA LYS A 42 17.18 -17.62 24.68
C LYS A 42 16.54 -18.72 23.81
N GLY A 43 15.23 -18.66 23.59
CA GLY A 43 14.43 -19.67 22.90
C GLY A 43 13.98 -19.21 21.50
N LYS A 44 14.74 -19.61 20.48
CA LYS A 44 14.29 -19.70 19.07
C LYS A 44 14.21 -18.42 18.25
N VAL A 45 14.78 -17.29 18.66
CA VAL A 45 14.97 -16.16 17.75
C VAL A 45 16.46 -15.78 17.73
N TYR A 46 17.05 -15.95 16.55
CA TYR A 46 18.41 -15.54 16.15
C TYR A 46 19.60 -16.46 16.55
N ASN A 47 19.66 -17.68 15.99
CA ASN A 47 20.95 -18.36 15.83
C ASN A 47 21.65 -17.81 14.57
N LYS A 48 22.87 -17.29 14.68
CA LYS A 48 23.66 -16.73 13.56
C LYS A 48 23.85 -17.74 12.40
N ARG A 49 23.88 -19.05 12.70
CA ARG A 49 23.90 -20.11 11.68
C ARG A 49 22.61 -20.18 10.87
N SER A 50 21.45 -19.98 11.51
CA SER A 50 20.16 -19.97 10.78
C SER A 50 20.00 -18.71 9.93
N TRP A 51 20.70 -17.62 10.24
CA TRP A 51 20.72 -16.42 9.38
C TRP A 51 21.48 -16.65 8.09
N ASN A 52 22.64 -17.31 8.14
CA ASN A 52 23.39 -17.64 6.93
C ASN A 52 22.62 -18.64 6.07
N GLU A 53 21.98 -19.64 6.67
CA GLU A 53 21.11 -20.58 5.94
C GLU A 53 19.89 -19.86 5.34
N TYR A 54 19.22 -18.99 6.11
CA TYR A 54 18.09 -18.20 5.64
C TYR A 54 18.47 -17.22 4.53
N LEU A 55 19.62 -16.54 4.65
CA LEU A 55 20.16 -15.65 3.62
C LEU A 55 20.53 -16.43 2.37
N LEU A 56 21.16 -17.61 2.52
CA LEU A 56 21.52 -18.47 1.40
C LEU A 56 20.26 -19.02 0.69
N GLU A 57 19.23 -19.40 1.44
CA GLU A 57 17.96 -19.87 0.89
C GLU A 57 17.22 -18.75 0.14
N ASN A 58 17.19 -17.54 0.70
CA ASN A 58 16.58 -16.39 0.05
C ASN A 58 17.38 -15.89 -1.15
N ALA A 59 18.72 -15.91 -1.09
CA ALA A 59 19.57 -15.59 -2.23
C ALA A 59 19.35 -16.59 -3.38
N LYS A 60 19.24 -17.89 -3.08
CA LYS A 60 18.88 -18.92 -4.08
C LYS A 60 17.49 -18.68 -4.67
N LYS A 61 16.49 -18.29 -3.86
CA LYS A 61 15.15 -17.91 -4.37
C LYS A 61 15.23 -16.71 -5.31
N LEU A 62 15.97 -15.68 -4.95
CA LEU A 62 16.16 -14.48 -5.78
C LEU A 62 16.88 -14.79 -7.10
N GLU A 63 17.92 -15.63 -7.09
CA GLU A 63 18.59 -16.05 -8.33
C GLU A 63 17.67 -16.90 -9.23
N ASN A 64 16.85 -17.78 -8.64
CA ASN A 64 15.83 -18.52 -9.38
C ASN A 64 14.72 -17.60 -9.93
N GLU A 65 14.35 -16.55 -9.22
CA GLU A 65 13.40 -15.53 -9.68
C GLU A 65 13.98 -14.69 -10.83
N LYS A 66 15.27 -14.33 -10.77
CA LYS A 66 16.00 -13.65 -11.86
C LYS A 66 16.12 -14.53 -13.11
N ALA A 67 16.44 -15.82 -12.94
CA ALA A 67 16.59 -16.77 -14.04
C ALA A 67 15.26 -17.07 -14.76
N ASN A 68 14.13 -17.00 -14.04
CA ASN A 68 12.79 -17.24 -14.60
C ASN A 68 12.13 -16.00 -15.22
N GLY A 69 12.85 -14.87 -15.30
CA GLY A 69 12.35 -13.61 -15.87
C GLY A 69 11.38 -12.89 -14.92
N ASN A 70 11.55 -11.58 -14.82
CA ASN A 70 10.85 -10.70 -13.88
C ASN A 70 9.35 -10.56 -14.20
N ASN A 71 8.56 -11.58 -13.91
CA ASN A 71 7.10 -11.49 -13.85
C ASN A 71 6.72 -10.94 -12.46
N ASN A 72 6.81 -9.62 -12.29
CA ASN A 72 6.23 -8.88 -11.16
C ASN A 72 4.67 -8.86 -11.21
N GLY A 73 4.06 -9.97 -11.65
CA GLY A 73 2.68 -10.29 -11.34
C GLY A 73 2.71 -11.11 -10.05
N TYR A 74 1.92 -10.73 -9.05
CA TYR A 74 1.70 -11.55 -7.86
C TYR A 74 1.63 -13.05 -8.26
N ASN A 75 2.63 -13.85 -7.90
CA ASN A 75 2.67 -15.27 -8.26
C ASN A 75 1.53 -16.00 -7.53
N ILE A 76 0.35 -16.03 -8.16
CA ILE A 76 -0.84 -16.68 -7.61
C ILE A 76 -0.60 -18.19 -7.69
N THR A 77 -0.01 -18.76 -6.65
CA THR A 77 0.19 -20.22 -6.54
C THR A 77 -1.16 -20.94 -6.63
N PRO A 78 -1.35 -21.99 -7.43
CA PRO A 78 -2.63 -22.70 -7.44
C PRO A 78 -2.97 -23.28 -6.05
N PRO A 79 -4.26 -23.39 -5.69
CA PRO A 79 -4.64 -24.06 -4.46
C PRO A 79 -4.24 -25.56 -4.50
N PRO A 80 -4.02 -26.22 -3.34
CA PRO A 80 -3.59 -27.62 -3.27
C PRO A 80 -4.53 -28.57 -4.01
N LYS A 81 -3.99 -29.51 -4.80
CA LYS A 81 -4.81 -30.49 -5.55
C LYS A 81 -5.71 -31.27 -4.58
N GLY A 82 -7.02 -31.32 -4.86
CA GLY A 82 -7.98 -32.05 -4.03
C GLY A 82 -8.57 -31.29 -2.85
N TRP A 83 -8.25 -30.00 -2.65
CA TRP A 83 -8.78 -29.19 -1.54
C TRP A 83 -10.31 -29.20 -1.40
N ARG A 84 -11.06 -29.38 -2.51
CA ARG A 84 -12.53 -29.49 -2.51
C ARG A 84 -13.07 -30.75 -1.81
N LYS A 85 -12.29 -31.83 -1.81
CA LYS A 85 -12.66 -33.12 -1.19
C LYS A 85 -12.34 -33.16 0.30
N ASN A 86 -11.49 -32.24 0.78
CA ASN A 86 -11.05 -32.19 2.17
C ASN A 86 -12.15 -31.61 3.06
N LYS A 87 -12.91 -32.49 3.74
CA LYS A 87 -14.00 -32.09 4.66
C LYS A 87 -13.48 -31.36 5.90
N ASN A 88 -12.27 -31.69 6.35
CA ASN A 88 -11.63 -31.09 7.53
C ASN A 88 -11.09 -29.67 7.30
N LEU A 89 -11.25 -29.13 6.09
CA LEU A 89 -10.75 -27.81 5.76
C LEU A 89 -11.70 -26.73 6.30
N PRO A 90 -11.20 -25.75 7.07
CA PRO A 90 -12.03 -24.64 7.56
C PRO A 90 -12.69 -23.86 6.41
N ASP A 91 -13.91 -23.36 6.62
CA ASP A 91 -14.68 -22.66 5.59
C ASP A 91 -13.95 -21.46 5.01
N TRP A 92 -13.27 -20.66 5.85
CA TRP A 92 -12.50 -19.50 5.37
C TRP A 92 -11.37 -19.90 4.40
N LEU A 93 -10.72 -21.05 4.64
CA LEU A 93 -9.62 -21.55 3.81
C LEU A 93 -10.17 -22.14 2.50
N ARG A 94 -11.33 -22.79 2.58
CA ARG A 94 -12.10 -23.26 1.42
C ARG A 94 -12.50 -22.08 0.52
N THR A 95 -13.02 -20.99 1.09
CA THR A 95 -13.36 -19.78 0.34
C THR A 95 -12.11 -19.13 -0.27
N LYS A 96 -11.01 -19.05 0.48
CA LYS A 96 -9.73 -18.52 -0.01
C LYS A 96 -9.21 -19.30 -1.23
N TYR A 97 -9.23 -20.63 -1.17
CA TYR A 97 -8.83 -21.48 -2.29
C TYR A 97 -9.78 -21.37 -3.48
N ALA A 98 -11.09 -21.26 -3.24
CA ALA A 98 -12.08 -21.04 -4.31
C ALA A 98 -11.83 -19.72 -5.06
N LEU A 99 -11.53 -18.64 -4.33
CA LEU A 99 -11.22 -17.34 -4.91
C LEU A 99 -9.93 -17.38 -5.72
N LYS A 100 -8.91 -18.09 -5.21
CA LYS A 100 -7.63 -18.29 -5.91
C LYS A 100 -7.80 -19.07 -7.21
N GLU A 101 -8.61 -20.12 -7.21
CA GLU A 101 -8.92 -20.88 -8.42
C GLU A 101 -9.66 -20.02 -9.46
N LYS A 102 -10.59 -19.18 -9.02
CA LYS A 102 -11.32 -18.24 -9.90
C LYS A 102 -10.39 -17.17 -10.47
N SER A 103 -9.50 -16.60 -9.66
CA SER A 103 -8.57 -15.56 -10.10
C SER A 103 -7.56 -16.04 -11.14
N MET A 104 -7.21 -17.33 -11.13
CA MET A 104 -6.31 -17.91 -12.13
C MET A 104 -7.01 -18.17 -13.47
N LYS A 105 -8.30 -18.54 -13.44
CA LYS A 105 -9.09 -18.83 -14.65
C LYS A 105 -9.65 -17.57 -15.31
N THR A 106 -9.93 -16.54 -14.51
CA THR A 106 -10.62 -15.33 -14.94
C THR A 106 -9.96 -14.10 -14.34
N ASP A 107 -9.78 -13.07 -15.15
CA ASP A 107 -9.30 -11.78 -14.68
C ASP A 107 -10.37 -11.10 -13.82
N LEU A 108 -10.24 -11.26 -12.49
CA LEU A 108 -11.16 -10.67 -11.53
C LEU A 108 -11.14 -9.13 -11.56
N SER A 109 -10.10 -8.51 -12.15
CA SER A 109 -10.07 -7.05 -12.32
C SER A 109 -11.08 -6.57 -13.38
N LYS A 110 -11.47 -7.44 -14.32
CA LYS A 110 -12.54 -7.19 -15.30
C LYS A 110 -13.92 -7.51 -14.75
N VAL A 111 -14.02 -8.41 -13.76
CA VAL A 111 -15.23 -8.63 -12.94
C VAL A 111 -15.37 -7.53 -11.88
N LYS A 112 -15.09 -6.28 -12.27
CA LYS A 112 -15.26 -5.14 -11.37
C LYS A 112 -16.73 -4.98 -11.05
N ARG A 113 -17.01 -4.73 -9.78
CA ARG A 113 -18.34 -4.34 -9.31
C ARG A 113 -18.79 -3.11 -10.11
N LEU A 114 -20.05 -3.09 -10.55
CA LEU A 114 -20.62 -1.90 -11.19
C LEU A 114 -20.33 -0.66 -10.35
N SER A 115 -20.04 0.44 -11.04
CA SER A 115 -19.91 1.72 -10.36
C SER A 115 -21.23 2.05 -9.63
N PRO A 116 -21.17 2.73 -8.48
CA PRO A 116 -22.39 3.08 -7.75
C PRO A 116 -23.40 3.88 -8.58
N SER A 117 -22.92 4.72 -9.52
CA SER A 117 -23.79 5.46 -10.46
C SER A 117 -24.44 4.53 -11.48
N THR A 118 -23.71 3.57 -12.06
CA THR A 118 -24.30 2.59 -12.97
C THR A 118 -25.35 1.73 -12.27
N ALA A 119 -25.11 1.32 -11.03
CA ALA A 119 -26.11 0.58 -10.25
C ALA A 119 -27.39 1.39 -9.99
N ARG A 120 -27.30 2.73 -9.86
CA ARG A 120 -28.47 3.62 -9.79
C ARG A 120 -29.19 3.73 -11.13
N ALA A 121 -28.46 3.87 -12.24
CA ALA A 121 -29.04 3.89 -13.57
C ALA A 121 -29.81 2.58 -13.87
N ILE A 122 -29.28 1.42 -13.46
CA ILE A 122 -29.97 0.13 -13.57
C ILE A 122 -31.30 0.15 -12.80
N ARG A 123 -31.32 0.69 -11.58
CA ARG A 123 -32.56 0.80 -10.80
C ARG A 123 -33.56 1.72 -11.50
N ALA A 124 -33.13 2.92 -11.90
CA ALA A 124 -34.00 3.87 -12.60
C ALA A 124 -34.62 3.27 -13.88
N LEU A 125 -33.80 2.60 -14.70
CA LEU A 125 -34.27 1.92 -15.92
C LEU A 125 -35.28 0.81 -15.63
N HIS A 126 -35.01 -0.02 -14.60
CA HIS A 126 -35.93 -1.08 -14.22
C HIS A 126 -37.21 -0.53 -13.57
N ASP A 127 -37.13 0.56 -12.82
CA ASP A 127 -38.29 1.20 -12.19
C ASP A 127 -39.22 1.82 -13.27
N GLU A 128 -38.66 2.36 -14.36
CA GLU A 128 -39.43 2.91 -15.49
C GLU A 128 -39.98 1.83 -16.43
N PHE A 129 -39.18 0.78 -16.72
CA PHE A 129 -39.51 -0.25 -17.70
C PHE A 129 -39.43 -1.68 -17.11
N SER A 130 -40.12 -1.94 -16.01
CA SER A 130 -40.06 -3.24 -15.31
C SER A 130 -40.46 -4.43 -16.18
N ASP A 131 -41.46 -4.28 -17.05
CA ASP A 131 -41.97 -5.38 -17.88
C ASP A 131 -41.06 -5.67 -19.09
N GLU A 132 -40.43 -4.63 -19.65
CA GLU A 132 -39.60 -4.75 -20.85
C GLU A 132 -38.13 -5.09 -20.56
N LEU A 133 -37.65 -4.77 -19.35
CA LEU A 133 -36.28 -4.96 -18.89
C LEU A 133 -36.19 -5.92 -17.70
N PRO A 134 -36.50 -7.22 -17.89
CA PRO A 134 -36.32 -8.22 -16.85
C PRO A 134 -34.83 -8.38 -16.50
N ASN A 135 -34.58 -8.97 -15.33
CA ASN A 135 -33.22 -9.16 -14.78
C ASN A 135 -32.23 -9.79 -15.76
N GLU A 136 -32.68 -10.74 -16.58
CA GLU A 136 -31.85 -11.44 -17.58
C GLU A 136 -31.41 -10.51 -18.71
N LYS A 137 -32.32 -9.65 -19.18
CA LYS A 137 -32.04 -8.68 -20.24
C LYS A 137 -31.11 -7.58 -19.75
N LEU A 138 -31.33 -7.05 -18.56
CA LEU A 138 -30.39 -6.11 -17.92
C LEU A 138 -29.01 -6.73 -17.69
N ALA A 139 -28.96 -7.99 -17.28
CA ALA A 139 -27.71 -8.73 -17.11
C ALA A 139 -26.94 -8.84 -18.43
N GLU A 140 -27.64 -9.10 -19.54
CA GLU A 140 -27.05 -9.15 -20.86
C GLU A 140 -26.55 -7.79 -21.35
N PHE A 141 -27.33 -6.72 -21.16
CA PHE A 141 -26.92 -5.36 -21.54
C PHE A 141 -25.67 -4.89 -20.78
N PHE A 142 -25.66 -5.05 -19.46
CA PHE A 142 -24.58 -4.58 -18.60
C PHE A 142 -23.42 -5.59 -18.49
N LYS A 143 -23.52 -6.76 -19.14
CA LYS A 143 -22.54 -7.87 -19.09
C LYS A 143 -22.21 -8.29 -17.65
N VAL A 144 -23.25 -8.44 -16.83
CA VAL A 144 -23.19 -8.80 -15.41
C VAL A 144 -24.02 -10.05 -15.17
N SER A 145 -23.74 -10.79 -14.10
CA SER A 145 -24.59 -11.93 -13.74
C SER A 145 -26.02 -11.50 -13.34
N PRO A 146 -27.08 -12.22 -13.74
CA PRO A 146 -28.46 -11.95 -13.32
C PRO A 146 -28.66 -11.89 -11.81
N ILE A 147 -27.87 -12.67 -11.05
CA ILE A 147 -27.91 -12.64 -9.58
C ILE A 147 -27.38 -11.30 -9.03
N ALA A 148 -26.44 -10.66 -9.72
CA ALA A 148 -25.90 -9.36 -9.34
C ALA A 148 -26.93 -8.26 -9.60
N ILE A 149 -27.60 -8.29 -10.75
CA ILE A 149 -28.73 -7.40 -11.06
C ILE A 149 -29.83 -7.55 -10.00
N SER A 150 -30.24 -8.79 -9.71
CA SER A 150 -31.23 -9.07 -8.66
C SER A 150 -30.82 -8.51 -7.29
N LYS A 151 -29.54 -8.61 -6.92
CA LYS A 151 -29.02 -8.01 -5.68
C LYS A 151 -29.05 -6.49 -5.71
N ILE A 152 -28.73 -5.86 -6.84
CA ILE A 152 -28.78 -4.41 -7.02
C ILE A 152 -30.21 -3.91 -6.84
N LEU A 153 -31.18 -4.55 -7.51
CA LEU A 153 -32.60 -4.20 -7.44
C LEU A 153 -33.19 -4.45 -6.04
N LYS A 154 -32.79 -5.53 -5.35
CA LYS A 154 -33.20 -5.78 -3.96
C LYS A 154 -32.64 -4.74 -2.98
N SER A 155 -31.43 -4.23 -3.23
CA SER A 155 -30.80 -3.21 -2.36
C SER A 155 -31.38 -1.82 -2.62
N ARG A 156 -32.22 -1.32 -1.72
CA ARG A 156 -32.89 0.00 -1.83
C ARG A 156 -32.16 1.15 -1.15
N TRP A 157 -30.93 0.94 -0.67
CA TRP A 157 -30.17 2.01 -0.03
C TRP A 157 -29.84 3.11 -1.06
N SER A 158 -30.29 4.33 -0.79
CA SER A 158 -29.89 5.55 -1.50
C SER A 158 -29.35 6.54 -0.48
N PRO A 159 -28.19 7.18 -0.73
CA PRO A 159 -27.69 8.24 0.12
C PRO A 159 -28.67 9.40 0.17
N THR A 160 -28.75 10.02 1.33
CA THR A 160 -29.45 11.28 1.56
C THR A 160 -28.74 12.43 0.84
N GLU A 161 -29.41 13.58 0.66
CA GLU A 161 -28.85 14.77 0.01
C GLU A 161 -27.50 15.19 0.63
N LYS A 162 -27.44 15.29 1.96
CA LYS A 162 -26.19 15.59 2.68
C LYS A 162 -25.07 14.55 2.47
N GLU A 163 -25.41 13.30 2.18
CA GLU A 163 -24.45 12.24 1.89
C GLU A 163 -23.97 12.28 0.43
N LEU A 164 -24.83 12.74 -0.49
CA LEU A 164 -24.47 13.00 -1.88
C LEU A 164 -23.41 14.11 -1.96
N ASP A 165 -23.64 15.25 -1.31
CA ASP A 165 -22.68 16.37 -1.30
C ASP A 165 -21.32 15.92 -0.76
N LYS A 166 -21.33 15.11 0.32
CA LYS A 166 -20.10 14.54 0.89
C LYS A 166 -19.41 13.57 -0.06
N LEU A 167 -20.17 12.79 -0.83
CA LEU A 167 -19.63 11.85 -1.80
C LEU A 167 -19.01 12.59 -2.98
N GLU A 168 -19.68 13.62 -3.48
CA GLU A 168 -19.20 14.51 -4.54
C GLU A 168 -17.92 15.22 -4.11
N SER A 169 -17.93 15.89 -2.94
CA SER A 169 -16.74 16.52 -2.36
C SER A 169 -15.55 15.55 -2.22
N ARG A 170 -15.80 14.29 -1.84
CA ARG A 170 -14.75 13.27 -1.76
C ARG A 170 -14.24 12.87 -3.14
N TRP A 171 -15.14 12.75 -4.11
CA TRP A 171 -14.81 12.41 -5.48
C TRP A 171 -14.01 13.51 -6.15
N GLU A 172 -14.42 14.77 -6.00
CA GLU A 172 -13.68 15.95 -6.44
C GLU A 172 -12.28 15.97 -5.83
N ARG A 173 -12.13 15.87 -4.50
CA ARG A 173 -10.81 15.83 -3.85
C ARG A 173 -9.94 14.70 -4.40
N LYS A 174 -10.52 13.51 -4.61
CA LYS A 174 -9.81 12.38 -5.19
C LYS A 174 -9.37 12.68 -6.63
N LEU A 175 -10.26 13.26 -7.43
CA LEU A 175 -10.00 13.57 -8.84
C LEU A 175 -8.95 14.67 -8.96
N SER A 176 -9.09 15.77 -8.22
CA SER A 176 -8.09 16.83 -8.11
C SER A 176 -6.73 16.24 -7.74
N ARG A 177 -6.65 15.40 -6.70
CA ARG A 177 -5.39 14.73 -6.32
C ARG A 177 -4.79 13.90 -7.45
N GLN A 178 -5.61 13.12 -8.15
CA GLN A 178 -5.15 12.28 -9.26
C GLN A 178 -4.66 13.10 -10.46
N VAL A 179 -5.37 14.19 -10.78
CA VAL A 179 -5.00 15.11 -11.86
C VAL A 179 -3.70 15.83 -11.51
N THR A 180 -3.58 16.35 -10.28
CA THR A 180 -2.34 17.01 -9.83
C THR A 180 -1.16 16.04 -9.81
N GLU A 181 -1.35 14.82 -9.32
CA GLU A 181 -0.31 13.78 -9.29
C GLU A 181 0.19 13.44 -10.71
N LYS A 182 -0.73 13.25 -11.67
CA LYS A 182 -0.36 13.04 -13.08
C LYS A 182 0.33 14.23 -13.71
N MET A 183 -0.12 15.45 -13.40
CA MET A 183 0.50 16.67 -13.90
C MET A 183 1.94 16.82 -13.37
N ILE A 184 2.15 16.55 -12.07
CA ILE A 184 3.48 16.53 -11.43
C ILE A 184 4.38 15.51 -12.12
N GLU A 185 3.89 14.27 -12.30
CA GLU A 185 4.64 13.21 -12.98
C GLU A 185 5.06 13.63 -14.40
N SER A 186 4.13 14.18 -15.20
CA SER A 186 4.43 14.67 -16.56
C SER A 186 5.50 15.76 -16.55
N LYS A 187 5.34 16.78 -15.70
CA LYS A 187 6.28 17.91 -15.60
C LYS A 187 7.64 17.47 -15.09
N PHE A 188 7.67 16.52 -14.17
CA PHE A 188 8.90 15.92 -13.67
C PHE A 188 9.65 15.17 -14.78
N ASN A 189 8.94 14.36 -15.58
CA ASN A 189 9.54 13.63 -16.68
C ASN A 189 10.08 14.60 -17.75
N GLU A 190 9.31 15.62 -18.14
CA GLU A 190 9.77 16.69 -19.04
C GLU A 190 11.08 17.34 -18.53
N PHE A 191 11.14 17.64 -17.22
CA PHE A 191 12.33 18.23 -16.60
C PHE A 191 13.54 17.28 -16.66
N ILE A 192 13.36 16.00 -16.32
CA ILE A 192 14.44 15.01 -16.37
C ILE A 192 14.98 14.88 -17.79
N GLU A 193 14.10 14.77 -18.79
CA GLU A 193 14.48 14.68 -20.20
C GLU A 193 15.26 15.92 -20.68
N GLU A 194 14.85 17.12 -20.25
CA GLU A 194 15.58 18.36 -20.55
C GLU A 194 16.99 18.34 -19.95
N LYS A 195 17.12 17.89 -18.70
CA LYS A 195 18.41 17.84 -18.00
C LYS A 195 19.34 16.79 -18.58
N GLU A 196 18.84 15.60 -18.90
CA GLU A 196 19.62 14.53 -19.53
C GLU A 196 20.12 14.97 -20.91
N ARG A 197 19.28 15.64 -21.72
CA ARG A 197 19.71 16.24 -23.00
C ARG A 197 20.81 17.28 -22.81
N LYS A 198 20.67 18.16 -21.81
CA LYS A 198 21.67 19.20 -21.53
C LYS A 198 23.01 18.62 -21.08
N LEU A 199 22.97 17.59 -20.22
CA LEU A 199 24.16 16.94 -19.67
C LEU A 199 24.76 15.88 -20.61
N LYS A 200 23.98 15.39 -21.58
CA LYS A 200 24.30 14.23 -22.43
C LYS A 200 24.65 12.97 -21.63
N LEU A 201 24.02 12.83 -20.46
CA LEU A 201 24.23 11.76 -19.48
C LEU A 201 22.88 11.38 -18.87
N GLU A 202 22.68 10.11 -18.58
CA GLU A 202 21.47 9.64 -17.87
C GLU A 202 21.57 9.94 -16.37
N ILE A 203 20.50 10.50 -15.81
CA ILE A 203 20.43 10.75 -14.38
C ILE A 203 20.17 9.41 -13.67
N PRO A 204 20.90 9.08 -12.59
CA PRO A 204 20.67 7.83 -11.86
C PRO A 204 19.25 7.69 -11.33
N GLN A 205 18.69 6.48 -11.40
CA GLN A 205 17.29 6.20 -11.05
C GLN A 205 16.92 6.56 -9.60
N PHE A 206 17.82 6.32 -8.64
CA PHE A 206 17.58 6.66 -7.23
C PHE A 206 17.37 8.17 -7.04
N PHE A 207 18.10 9.00 -7.79
CA PHE A 207 17.99 10.45 -7.71
C PHE A 207 16.68 10.93 -8.33
N LYS A 208 16.23 10.31 -9.42
CA LYS A 208 14.89 10.55 -9.99
C LYS A 208 13.80 10.27 -8.94
N GLN A 209 13.91 9.17 -8.19
CA GLN A 209 12.95 8.80 -7.14
C GLN A 209 12.92 9.80 -5.98
N GLU A 210 14.09 10.24 -5.50
CA GLU A 210 14.18 11.25 -4.43
C GLU A 210 13.52 12.57 -4.86
N LEU A 211 13.86 13.07 -6.05
CA LEU A 211 13.26 14.27 -6.59
C LEU A 211 11.74 14.13 -6.78
N HIS A 212 11.29 13.02 -7.36
CA HIS A 212 9.87 12.76 -7.54
C HIS A 212 9.11 12.78 -6.21
N SER A 213 9.66 12.10 -5.19
CA SER A 213 9.07 12.08 -3.84
C SER A 213 8.98 13.48 -3.21
N TYR A 214 10.00 14.31 -3.45
CA TYR A 214 10.04 15.68 -3.00
C TYR A 214 8.95 16.52 -3.69
N TYR A 215 8.78 16.39 -5.00
CA TYR A 215 7.77 17.14 -5.76
C TYR A 215 6.34 16.72 -5.48
N LEU A 216 6.09 15.44 -5.22
CA LEU A 216 4.78 15.00 -4.72
C LEU A 216 4.40 15.66 -3.40
N LYS A 217 5.38 15.99 -2.56
CA LYS A 217 5.17 16.60 -1.24
C LYS A 217 5.10 18.13 -1.28
N HIS A 218 5.91 18.77 -2.12
CA HIS A 218 6.13 20.22 -2.10
C HIS A 218 5.60 20.97 -3.34
N GLY A 219 5.19 20.27 -4.40
CA GLY A 219 4.72 20.89 -5.66
C GLY A 219 5.86 21.27 -6.61
N ILE A 220 5.48 21.73 -7.82
CA ILE A 220 6.36 21.90 -8.99
C ILE A 220 7.08 23.26 -9.01
N GLU A 221 6.55 24.26 -8.29
CA GLU A 221 6.84 25.69 -8.50
C GLU A 221 8.34 26.04 -8.50
N ASN A 222 9.15 25.35 -7.69
CA ASN A 222 10.58 25.62 -7.54
C ASN A 222 11.49 24.44 -7.96
N ILE A 223 11.08 23.62 -8.93
CA ILE A 223 11.84 22.43 -9.40
C ILE A 223 13.33 22.70 -9.61
N LYS A 224 13.65 23.80 -10.29
CA LYS A 224 15.03 24.10 -10.66
C LYS A 224 15.90 24.44 -9.44
N ASN A 225 15.37 25.25 -8.52
CA ASN A 225 16.08 25.69 -7.33
C ASN A 225 16.36 24.51 -6.38
N HIS A 226 15.37 23.64 -6.17
CA HIS A 226 15.53 22.45 -5.33
C HIS A 226 16.53 21.44 -5.91
N PHE A 227 16.56 21.28 -7.23
CA PHE A 227 17.56 20.46 -7.90
C PHE A 227 18.99 20.98 -7.64
N ASP A 228 19.18 22.30 -7.82
CA ASP A 228 20.48 22.92 -7.61
C ASP A 228 20.92 22.82 -6.14
N GLU A 229 20.01 23.05 -5.18
CA GLU A 229 20.26 22.90 -3.74
C GLU A 229 20.65 21.47 -3.35
N LEU A 230 19.92 20.46 -3.82
CA LEU A 230 20.23 19.05 -3.55
C LEU A 230 21.57 18.64 -4.14
N ASN A 231 21.91 19.14 -5.33
CA ASN A 231 23.18 18.87 -5.96
C ASN A 231 24.34 19.51 -5.17
N GLN A 232 24.19 20.76 -4.71
CA GLN A 232 25.19 21.39 -3.85
C GLN A 232 25.38 20.62 -2.54
N ALA A 233 24.30 20.27 -1.85
CA ALA A 233 24.35 19.50 -0.62
C ALA A 233 24.99 18.10 -0.81
N ARG A 234 24.91 17.53 -2.02
CA ARG A 234 25.58 16.28 -2.39
C ARG A 234 27.08 16.47 -2.58
N ILE A 235 27.48 17.49 -3.35
CA ILE A 235 28.88 17.85 -3.56
C ILE A 235 29.58 18.13 -2.22
N GLU A 236 28.89 18.82 -1.31
CA GLU A 236 29.39 19.07 0.05
C GLU A 236 29.59 17.78 0.84
N ARG A 237 28.62 16.86 0.80
CA ARG A 237 28.75 15.54 1.45
C ARG A 237 29.92 14.72 0.88
N GLU A 238 30.13 14.75 -0.43
CA GLU A 238 31.28 14.09 -1.08
C GLU A 238 32.60 14.70 -0.62
N LYS A 239 32.72 16.04 -0.63
CA LYS A 239 33.90 16.75 -0.11
C LYS A 239 34.21 16.39 1.35
N VAL A 240 33.19 16.30 2.21
CA VAL A 240 33.34 15.89 3.62
C VAL A 240 33.78 14.43 3.74
N LYS A 241 33.28 13.55 2.86
CA LYS A 241 33.69 12.15 2.83
C LYS A 241 35.15 12.02 2.39
N ASP A 242 35.54 12.71 1.33
CA ASP A 242 36.90 12.70 0.78
C ASP A 242 37.91 13.29 1.76
N SER A 243 37.56 14.37 2.47
CA SER A 243 38.41 14.92 3.53
C SER A 243 38.58 13.95 4.69
N LYS A 244 37.50 13.24 5.09
CA LYS A 244 37.56 12.19 6.11
C LYS A 244 38.43 11.01 5.68
N ILE A 245 38.36 10.61 4.41
CA ILE A 245 39.21 9.56 3.82
C ILE A 245 40.67 10.02 3.79
N SER A 246 40.95 11.25 3.35
CA SER A 246 42.30 11.82 3.33
C SER A 246 42.91 11.87 4.74
N ASN A 247 42.14 12.33 5.72
CA ASN A 247 42.56 12.33 7.12
C ASN A 247 42.87 10.91 7.62
N TYR A 248 42.02 9.94 7.30
CA TYR A 248 42.26 8.53 7.65
C TYR A 248 43.55 7.99 7.02
N VAL A 249 43.76 8.19 5.71
CA VAL A 249 44.97 7.77 5.00
C VAL A 249 46.23 8.41 5.62
N ASN A 250 46.18 9.70 5.92
CA ASN A 250 47.29 10.41 6.57
C ASN A 250 47.59 9.87 7.97
N THR A 251 46.56 9.55 8.77
CA THR A 251 46.75 8.90 10.08
C THR A 251 47.36 7.51 9.95
N VAL A 252 46.95 6.72 8.96
CA VAL A 252 47.50 5.38 8.71
C VAL A 252 48.97 5.46 8.28
N ILE A 253 49.30 6.37 7.36
CA ILE A 253 50.68 6.60 6.89
C ILE A 253 51.60 7.03 8.04
N THR A 254 51.16 7.98 8.88
CA THR A 254 51.94 8.47 10.02
C THR A 254 52.06 7.45 11.16
N SER A 255 51.13 6.50 11.27
CA SER A 255 51.17 5.42 12.26
C SER A 255 51.99 4.20 11.86
N ASN A 256 52.45 4.10 10.60
CA ASN A 256 53.22 2.94 10.11
C ASN A 256 54.72 3.14 10.37
N PRO A 257 55.36 2.44 11.34
CA PRO A 257 56.72 2.76 11.78
C PRO A 257 57.85 2.20 10.89
N ASN A 258 57.54 1.56 9.75
CA ASN A 258 58.52 0.78 8.98
C ASN A 258 58.91 1.40 7.64
N ASN A 259 59.20 2.71 7.59
CA ASN A 259 59.79 3.27 6.37
C ASN A 259 60.81 4.36 6.68
N ASN A 260 61.87 3.98 7.40
CA ASN A 260 63.17 4.63 7.37
C ASN A 260 64.17 3.54 7.76
N ASN A 261 64.93 3.03 6.79
CA ASN A 261 66.29 2.48 6.93
C ASN A 261 66.65 1.68 5.67
N THR A 262 67.05 2.37 4.59
CA THR A 262 68.09 1.86 3.69
C THR A 262 68.78 3.05 3.02
N SER A 263 69.88 3.49 3.63
CA SER A 263 70.92 4.29 2.99
C SER A 263 72.22 3.79 3.60
N ASP A 264 72.75 2.74 2.97
CA ASP A 264 74.15 2.33 3.06
C ASP A 264 74.83 2.74 1.75
#